data_AF-A0A844D3C2-F1
#
_entry.id   AF-A0A844D3C2-F1
#
_cell.length_a   1.000
_cell.length_b   1.000
_cell.length_c   1.000
_cell.angle_alpha   90.00
_cell.angle_beta   90.00
_cell.angle_gamma   90.00
#
_symmetry.space_group_name_H-M   'P 1'
#
loop_
_entity.id
_entity.type
_entity.pdbx_description
1 polymer ?
#
loop_
_entity_poly.entity_id
_entity_poly.type
_entity_poly.pdbx_seq_one_letter_code
_entity_poly.pdbx_strand_id
1 'polypeptide(L)'
;MKKRELSIIRNFAISCAVVLTGCSSTPALTTQTVEVPVAVPCVNAMPTRPVYEFDQLPATASDGDKVLALVRDWVRYRKYAVQLEASLISCINLSPAIGVFN
;
A
#
# COMPACT_ATOMS: atom_id res chain seq x y z
N MET A 1 10.53 32.96 -69.78
CA MET A 1 11.58 32.66 -68.78
C MET A 1 11.22 33.14 -67.37
N LYS A 2 10.79 34.41 -67.16
CA LYS A 2 10.53 35.03 -65.83
C LYS A 2 9.50 34.33 -64.91
N LYS A 3 8.52 33.62 -65.47
CA LYS A 3 7.48 32.89 -64.69
C LYS A 3 8.03 31.64 -63.97
N ARG A 4 9.11 31.03 -64.50
CA ARG A 4 9.68 29.79 -63.95
C ARG A 4 10.54 30.06 -62.72
N GLU A 5 11.29 31.16 -62.73
CA GLU A 5 12.05 31.67 -61.58
C GLU A 5 11.14 32.00 -60.39
N LEU A 6 10.00 32.65 -60.67
CA LEU A 6 9.03 33.03 -59.63
C LEU A 6 8.36 31.81 -58.98
N SER A 7 8.14 30.72 -59.73
CA SER A 7 7.55 29.50 -59.17
C SER A 7 8.53 28.71 -58.29
N ILE A 8 9.82 28.74 -58.62
CA ILE A 8 10.87 28.07 -57.85
C ILE A 8 11.07 28.78 -56.50
N ILE A 9 11.16 30.12 -56.50
CA ILE A 9 11.29 30.92 -55.26
C ILE A 9 10.09 30.71 -54.34
N ARG A 10 8.87 30.70 -54.91
CA ARG A 10 7.64 30.47 -54.14
C ARG A 10 7.61 29.07 -53.53
N ASN A 11 7.98 28.03 -54.27
CA ASN A 11 7.99 26.66 -53.75
C ASN A 11 9.06 26.47 -52.66
N PHE A 12 10.23 27.10 -52.79
CA PHE A 12 11.27 27.04 -51.78
C PHE A 12 10.85 27.74 -50.48
N ALA A 13 10.21 28.91 -50.57
CA ALA A 13 9.69 29.63 -49.40
C ALA A 13 8.62 28.82 -48.64
N ILE A 14 7.73 28.13 -49.35
CA ILE A 14 6.70 27.28 -48.74
C ILE A 14 7.34 26.08 -48.03
N SER A 15 8.30 25.41 -48.65
CA SER A 15 9.03 24.29 -48.03
C SER A 15 9.74 24.74 -46.74
N CYS A 16 10.42 25.89 -46.79
CA CYS A 16 11.12 26.43 -45.64
C CYS A 16 10.16 26.76 -44.48
N ALA A 17 9.01 27.36 -44.79
CA ALA A 17 7.99 27.69 -43.80
C ALA A 17 7.39 26.46 -43.09
N VAL A 18 7.24 25.33 -43.80
CA VAL A 18 6.71 24.08 -43.21
C VAL A 18 7.70 23.43 -42.24
N VAL A 19 9.00 23.51 -42.50
CA VAL A 19 10.03 22.93 -41.61
C VAL A 19 10.18 23.74 -40.32
N LEU A 20 9.98 25.06 -40.38
CA LEU A 20 10.11 25.96 -39.23
C LEU A 20 8.98 25.82 -38.19
N THR A 21 7.76 25.47 -38.60
CA THR A 21 6.63 25.31 -37.65
C THR A 21 6.73 24.06 -36.78
N GLY A 22 7.45 23.03 -37.25
CA GLY A 22 7.70 21.80 -36.49
C GLY A 22 8.68 21.94 -35.32
N CYS A 23 9.52 22.99 -35.30
CA CYS A 23 10.51 23.20 -34.23
C CYS A 23 9.91 23.92 -33.00
N SER A 24 8.72 24.51 -33.13
CA SER A 24 8.02 25.19 -32.02
C SER A 24 7.04 24.30 -31.26
N SER A 25 6.84 23.03 -31.68
CA SER A 25 5.99 22.07 -30.96
C SER A 25 6.69 21.59 -29.70
N THR A 26 6.70 22.45 -28.67
CA THR A 26 7.05 22.03 -27.32
C THR A 26 5.89 21.15 -26.84
N PRO A 27 6.07 19.83 -26.63
CA PRO A 27 5.00 19.00 -26.11
C PRO A 27 4.62 19.55 -24.73
N ALA A 28 3.34 19.86 -24.54
CA ALA A 28 2.83 20.31 -23.26
C ALA A 28 3.21 19.26 -22.20
N LEU A 29 3.85 19.69 -21.12
CA LEU A 29 4.15 18.80 -20.00
C LEU A 29 2.83 18.35 -19.37
N THR A 30 2.35 17.18 -19.77
CA THR A 30 1.22 16.51 -19.12
C THR A 30 1.73 15.86 -17.85
N THR A 31 1.39 16.45 -16.71
CA THR A 31 1.60 15.81 -15.41
C THR A 31 0.68 14.59 -15.31
N GLN A 32 1.27 13.40 -15.16
CA GLN A 32 0.51 12.17 -14.94
C GLN A 32 0.45 11.87 -13.44
N THR A 33 -0.76 11.69 -12.91
CA THR A 33 -0.96 11.19 -11.56
C THR A 33 -0.81 9.67 -11.57
N VAL A 34 0.09 9.14 -10.75
CA VAL A 34 0.31 7.71 -10.59
C VAL A 34 -0.02 7.32 -9.16
N GLU A 35 -0.89 6.34 -8.98
CA GLU A 35 -1.23 5.77 -7.68
C GLU A 35 -0.10 4.84 -7.24
N VAL A 36 0.71 5.31 -6.29
CA VAL A 36 1.80 4.52 -5.71
C VAL A 36 1.26 3.75 -4.49
N PRO A 37 1.29 2.41 -4.47
CA PRO A 37 0.85 1.64 -3.32
C PRO A 37 1.75 1.93 -2.12
N VAL A 38 1.17 2.49 -1.06
CA VAL A 38 1.85 2.72 0.21
C VAL A 38 1.71 1.47 1.07
N ALA A 39 2.83 0.97 1.58
CA ALA A 39 2.83 -0.15 2.51
C ALA A 39 2.11 0.26 3.82
N VAL A 40 0.99 -0.38 4.11
CA VAL A 40 0.25 -0.19 5.37
C VAL A 40 0.51 -1.37 6.30
N PRO A 41 0.59 -1.15 7.63
CA PRO A 41 0.70 -2.24 8.58
C PRO A 41 -0.53 -3.15 8.46
N CYS A 42 -0.31 -4.46 8.38
CA CYS A 42 -1.41 -5.41 8.22
C CYS A 42 -2.29 -5.52 9.48
N VAL A 43 -1.68 -5.36 10.67
CA VAL A 43 -2.38 -5.31 11.95
C VAL A 43 -2.63 -3.85 12.31
N ASN A 44 -3.89 -3.43 12.25
CA ASN A 44 -4.27 -2.05 12.58
C ASN A 44 -4.33 -1.82 14.10
N ALA A 45 -4.78 -2.82 14.86
CA ALA A 45 -4.91 -2.74 16.31
C ALA A 45 -4.63 -4.10 16.93
N MET A 46 -3.73 -4.13 17.90
CA MET A 46 -3.43 -5.35 18.66
C MET A 46 -4.45 -5.49 19.79
N PRO A 47 -5.10 -6.66 19.96
CA PRO A 47 -5.99 -6.86 21.09
C PRO A 47 -5.24 -6.69 22.41
N THR A 48 -5.87 -6.04 23.39
CA THR A 48 -5.27 -5.80 24.70
C THR A 48 -5.19 -7.11 25.47
N ARG A 49 -4.00 -7.46 25.99
CA ARG A 49 -3.83 -8.64 26.84
C ARG A 49 -4.66 -8.48 28.12
N PRO A 50 -5.53 -9.44 28.47
CA PRO A 50 -6.24 -9.42 29.74
C PRO A 50 -5.27 -9.48 30.92
N VAL A 51 -5.65 -8.84 32.02
CA VAL A 51 -4.98 -9.03 33.31
C VAL A 51 -5.45 -10.36 33.90
N TYR A 52 -4.56 -11.34 33.96
CA TYR A 52 -4.85 -12.67 34.49
C TYR A 52 -4.69 -12.70 36.01
N GLU A 53 -5.55 -13.45 36.69
CA GLU A 53 -5.45 -13.73 38.11
C GLU A 53 -4.22 -14.59 38.41
N PHE A 54 -3.91 -15.54 37.52
CA PHE A 54 -2.72 -16.38 37.64
C PHE A 54 -1.43 -15.57 37.67
N ASP A 55 -1.32 -14.53 36.83
CA ASP A 55 -0.13 -13.68 36.73
C ASP A 55 0.12 -12.85 38.02
N GLN A 56 -0.88 -12.71 38.88
CA GLN A 56 -0.81 -11.94 40.13
C GLN A 56 -0.52 -12.83 41.35
N LEU A 57 -0.54 -14.16 41.18
CA LEU A 57 -0.27 -15.07 42.28
C LEU A 57 1.22 -15.03 42.68
N PRO A 58 1.53 -15.05 43.99
CA PRO A 58 2.91 -15.20 44.42
C PRO A 58 3.44 -16.57 43.99
N ALA A 59 4.73 -16.66 43.69
CA ALA A 59 5.35 -17.93 43.31
C ALA A 59 5.17 -19.05 44.36
N THR A 60 5.04 -18.64 45.64
CA THR A 60 4.80 -19.50 46.80
C THR A 60 3.33 -19.93 46.98
N ALA A 61 2.41 -19.48 46.12
CA ALA A 61 1.02 -19.93 46.16
C ALA A 61 0.93 -21.45 45.99
N SER A 62 -0.06 -22.05 46.65
CA SER A 62 -0.28 -23.49 46.55
C SER A 62 -0.65 -23.89 45.11
N ASP A 63 -0.37 -25.13 44.74
CA ASP A 63 -0.72 -25.63 43.41
C ASP A 63 -2.24 -25.61 43.18
N GLY A 64 -3.03 -25.78 44.25
CA GLY A 64 -4.48 -25.66 44.20
C GLY A 64 -4.94 -24.26 43.81
N ASP A 65 -4.37 -23.22 44.42
CA ASP A 65 -4.69 -21.82 44.11
C ASP A 65 -4.31 -21.45 42.67
N LYS A 66 -3.16 -21.96 42.21
CA LYS A 66 -2.68 -21.80 40.83
C LYS A 66 -3.65 -22.42 39.83
N VAL A 67 -4.07 -23.67 40.05
CA VAL A 67 -5.04 -24.34 39.17
C VAL A 67 -6.37 -23.61 39.16
N LEU A 68 -6.85 -23.15 40.32
CA LEU A 68 -8.11 -22.43 40.41
C LEU A 68 -8.08 -21.10 39.65
N ALA A 69 -6.99 -20.33 39.76
CA ALA A 69 -6.79 -19.11 38.99
C ALA A 69 -6.75 -19.38 37.47
N LEU A 70 -6.06 -20.44 37.03
CA LEU A 70 -6.04 -20.84 35.62
C LEU A 70 -7.43 -21.17 35.09
N VAL A 71 -8.25 -21.91 35.86
CA VAL A 71 -9.62 -22.25 35.46
C VAL A 71 -10.48 -21.00 35.30
N ARG A 72 -10.33 -20.01 36.19
CA ARG A 72 -11.04 -18.72 36.09
C ARG A 72 -10.62 -17.92 34.88
N ASP A 73 -9.32 -17.89 34.58
CA ASP A 73 -8.77 -17.14 33.44
C ASP A 73 -9.02 -17.82 32.09
N TRP A 74 -9.36 -19.12 32.08
CA TRP A 74 -9.54 -19.92 30.87
C TRP A 74 -10.43 -19.26 29.80
N VAL A 75 -11.59 -18.74 30.22
CA VAL A 75 -12.56 -18.11 29.31
C VAL A 75 -11.99 -16.81 28.74
N ARG A 76 -11.27 -16.02 29.54
CA ARG A 76 -10.63 -14.77 29.10
C ARG A 76 -9.53 -15.06 28.09
N TYR A 77 -8.70 -16.06 28.39
CA TYR A 77 -7.64 -16.51 27.49
C TYR A 77 -8.18 -16.94 26.14
N ARG A 78 -9.23 -17.78 26.10
CA ARG A 78 -9.83 -18.23 24.84
C ARG A 78 -10.40 -17.08 24.00
N LYS A 79 -11.07 -16.12 24.63
CA LYS A 79 -11.58 -14.94 23.94
C LYS A 79 -10.44 -14.12 23.33
N TYR A 80 -9.38 -13.90 24.10
CA TYR A 80 -8.19 -13.19 23.63
C TYR A 80 -7.50 -13.92 22.47
N ALA A 81 -7.34 -15.25 22.55
CA ALA A 81 -6.76 -16.06 21.50
C ALA A 81 -7.54 -15.96 20.18
N VAL A 82 -8.87 -16.05 20.24
CA VAL A 82 -9.72 -15.89 19.04
C VAL A 82 -9.58 -14.50 18.42
N GLN A 83 -9.52 -13.45 19.23
CA GLN A 83 -9.31 -12.09 18.72
C GLN A 83 -7.94 -11.94 18.05
N LEU A 84 -6.90 -12.51 18.66
CA LEU A 84 -5.55 -12.49 18.12
C LEU A 84 -5.46 -13.26 16.78
N GLU A 85 -6.06 -14.46 16.72
CA GLU A 85 -6.15 -15.25 15.50
C GLU A 85 -6.92 -14.51 14.40
N ALA A 86 -8.03 -13.84 14.72
CA ALA A 86 -8.78 -13.04 13.77
C ALA A 86 -7.94 -11.89 13.19
N SER A 87 -7.14 -11.21 14.02
CA SER A 87 -6.22 -10.17 13.55
C SER A 87 -5.13 -10.72 12.62
N LEU A 88 -4.58 -11.90 12.92
CA LEU A 88 -3.56 -12.55 12.09
C LEU A 88 -4.14 -13.08 10.76
N ILE A 89 -5.32 -13.69 10.79
CA ILE A 89 -6.03 -14.15 9.60
C ILE A 89 -6.35 -12.95 8.70
N SER A 90 -6.74 -11.82 9.28
CA SER A 90 -6.93 -10.59 8.51
C SER A 90 -5.65 -10.17 7.80
N CYS A 91 -4.49 -10.20 8.46
CA CYS A 91 -3.20 -9.91 7.79
C CYS A 91 -2.91 -10.85 6.61
N ILE A 92 -3.10 -12.16 6.81
CA ILE A 92 -2.81 -13.15 5.77
C ILE A 92 -3.74 -12.95 4.57
N ASN A 93 -5.03 -12.69 4.80
CA ASN A 93 -6.01 -12.50 3.74
C ASN A 93 -6.02 -11.10 3.11
N LEU A 94 -5.45 -10.09 3.77
CA LEU A 94 -5.22 -8.76 3.19
C LEU A 94 -3.90 -8.68 2.40
N SER A 95 -3.08 -9.74 2.47
CA SER A 95 -1.84 -9.88 1.71
C SER A 95 -1.95 -10.12 0.18
N PRO A 96 -3.10 -10.39 -0.49
CA PRO A 96 -3.10 -10.49 -1.94
C PRO A 96 -2.95 -9.11 -2.64
N ALA A 97 -2.91 -8.01 -1.89
CA ALA A 97 -2.61 -6.68 -2.44
C ALA A 97 -1.10 -6.37 -2.51
N ILE A 98 -0.24 -7.21 -1.92
CA ILE A 98 1.20 -7.17 -2.19
C ILE A 98 1.41 -8.08 -3.39
N GLY A 99 1.39 -7.48 -4.58
CA GLY A 99 1.72 -8.16 -5.82
C GLY A 99 2.94 -9.04 -5.62
N VAL A 100 2.71 -10.35 -5.65
CA VAL A 100 3.75 -11.31 -6.02
C VAL A 100 4.08 -10.96 -7.46
N PHE A 101 5.05 -10.07 -7.64
CA PHE A 101 5.79 -9.98 -8.90
C PHE A 101 6.52 -11.30 -9.07
N ASN A 102 5.85 -12.27 -9.70
CA ASN A 102 6.50 -13.35 -10.43
C ASN A 102 5.90 -13.38 -11.82
#